data_AF-G3JSI0-F1
#
_entry.id   AF-G3JSI0-F1
#
_cell.length_a   1.000
_cell.length_b   1.000
_cell.length_c   1.000
_cell.angle_alpha   90.00
_cell.angle_beta   90.00
_cell.angle_gamma   90.00
#
_symmetry.space_group_name_H-M   'P 1'
#
loop_
_entity.id
_entity.type
_entity.pdbx_description
1 polymer ?
#
loop_
_entity_poly.entity_id
_entity_poly.type
_entity_poly.pdbx_seq_one_letter_code
_entity_poly.pdbx_strand_id
1 'polypeptide(L)'
;MNRRRRFLCIIILLTIAIVTVYNSYETIGRFLRLFVPHAGYPLSQDQALARFRVQRQQPKNVPRLIHQVLHNWRHAGNESALLLPEWETQRQSCRDKNPEWEYKLWTEDMSRDLIRDEYPWFLKTYDNFRYPVQREQTVRYFILRQYGGIYIDLDFGCVDSLESLRPYSVFIADHRRGTLSDKVLGGSPQHPFWIRITETIPRHSHWYLVPSLTILYGTGRWFLTAAWDRWHWDNCQQTLFRHGPRTADWLTRLSMPRWRGAPEWSIFSSHRGGRADTWPVDLFVLGRQHWVVSIVSGVVGAAIGVYLGVKLFRKRCARRRRGGYRPITDAERSL
;
A
#
# COMPACT_ATOMS: atom_id res chain seq x y z
N MET A 1 38.97 32.28 3.76
CA MET A 1 38.54 30.98 3.15
C MET A 1 39.00 30.94 1.70
N ASN A 2 39.88 29.99 1.35
CA ASN A 2 40.65 29.98 0.10
C ASN A 2 39.73 29.83 -1.14
N ARG A 3 40.02 30.49 -2.28
CA ARG A 3 39.18 30.51 -3.50
C ARG A 3 38.85 29.10 -4.01
N ARG A 4 39.82 28.19 -3.92
CA ARG A 4 39.66 26.75 -4.22
C ARG A 4 38.68 26.04 -3.27
N ARG A 5 38.69 26.36 -1.97
CA ARG A 5 37.73 25.80 -0.99
C ARG A 5 36.32 26.32 -1.25
N ARG A 6 36.16 27.59 -1.63
CA ARG A 6 34.85 28.15 -2.04
C ARG A 6 34.29 27.46 -3.28
N PHE A 7 35.12 27.25 -4.30
CA PHE A 7 34.74 26.55 -5.53
C PHE A 7 34.35 25.09 -5.27
N LEU A 8 35.14 24.37 -4.45
CA LEU A 8 34.83 23.00 -4.04
C LEU A 8 33.51 22.90 -3.26
N CYS A 9 33.26 23.82 -2.32
CA CYS A 9 31.98 23.87 -1.60
C CYS A 9 30.79 24.12 -2.53
N ILE A 10 30.93 24.99 -3.54
CA ILE A 10 29.88 25.25 -4.53
C ILE A 10 29.58 23.98 -5.33
N ILE A 11 30.60 23.27 -5.81
CA ILE A 11 30.42 22.00 -6.54
C ILE A 11 29.70 20.98 -5.66
N ILE A 12 30.15 20.76 -4.42
CA ILE A 12 29.52 19.81 -3.50
C ILE A 12 28.05 20.16 -3.26
N LEU A 13 27.74 21.42 -2.99
CA LEU A 13 26.36 21.88 -2.78
C LEU A 13 25.50 21.70 -4.03
N LEU A 14 26.04 21.98 -5.21
CA LEU A 14 25.35 21.77 -6.48
C LEU A 14 25.08 20.28 -6.72
N THR A 15 26.06 19.41 -6.48
CA THR A 15 25.90 17.95 -6.60
C THR A 15 24.83 17.44 -5.63
N ILE A 16 24.87 17.85 -4.37
CA ILE A 16 23.85 17.49 -3.37
C ILE A 16 22.46 17.96 -3.83
N ALA A 17 22.35 19.19 -4.34
CA ALA A 17 21.08 19.72 -4.84
C ALA A 17 20.55 18.90 -6.03
N ILE A 18 21.40 18.60 -7.02
CA ILE A 18 21.03 17.79 -8.18
C ILE A 18 20.58 16.38 -7.75
N VAL A 19 21.35 15.71 -6.90
CA VAL A 19 21.01 14.37 -6.38
C VAL A 19 19.70 14.41 -5.60
N THR A 20 19.47 15.44 -4.79
CA THR A 20 18.22 15.59 -4.03
C THR A 20 17.04 15.79 -4.95
N VAL A 21 17.15 16.65 -5.97
CA VAL A 21 16.10 16.90 -6.97
C VAL A 21 15.79 15.63 -7.75
N TYR A 22 16.81 14.91 -8.22
CA TYR A 22 16.64 13.66 -8.94
C TYR A 22 15.93 12.60 -8.08
N ASN A 23 16.39 12.39 -6.84
CA ASN A 23 15.75 11.44 -5.92
C ASN A 23 14.31 11.84 -5.58
N SER A 24 14.04 13.14 -5.46
CA SER A 24 12.69 13.66 -5.21
C SER A 24 11.79 13.41 -6.42
N TYR A 25 12.28 13.67 -7.63
CA TYR A 25 11.58 13.36 -8.88
C TYR A 25 11.27 11.87 -9.00
N GLU A 26 12.24 10.99 -8.77
CA GLU A 26 12.05 9.54 -8.79
C GLU A 26 11.05 9.06 -7.72
N THR A 27 11.09 9.66 -6.53
CA THR A 27 10.17 9.30 -5.44
C THR A 27 8.74 9.73 -5.75
N ILE A 28 8.56 10.97 -6.23
CA ILE A 28 7.25 11.48 -6.67
C ILE A 28 6.75 10.66 -7.87
N GLY A 29 7.62 10.35 -8.84
CA GLY A 29 7.29 9.52 -9.99
C GLY A 29 6.81 8.13 -9.58
N ARG A 30 7.52 7.45 -8.68
CA ARG A 30 7.10 6.15 -8.12
C ARG A 30 5.77 6.24 -7.40
N PHE A 31 5.54 7.31 -6.63
CA PHE A 31 4.26 7.53 -5.96
C PHE A 31 3.11 7.75 -6.95
N LEU A 32 3.29 8.60 -7.96
CA LEU A 32 2.27 8.88 -8.97
C LEU A 32 1.95 7.66 -9.84
N ARG A 33 2.90 6.75 -10.06
CA ARG A 33 2.67 5.47 -10.76
C ARG A 33 1.68 4.57 -10.03
N LEU A 34 1.48 4.72 -8.73
CA LEU A 34 0.44 3.97 -8.01
C LEU A 34 -0.98 4.28 -8.52
N PHE A 35 -1.16 5.38 -9.25
CA PHE A 35 -2.47 5.85 -9.71
C PHE A 35 -2.68 5.71 -11.22
N VAL A 36 -1.86 4.90 -11.90
CA VAL A 36 -1.98 4.58 -13.33
C VAL A 36 -2.46 3.14 -13.52
N PRO A 37 -2.91 2.73 -14.73
CA PRO A 37 -3.23 1.33 -14.99
C PRO A 37 -2.04 0.40 -14.70
N HIS A 38 -2.30 -0.69 -14.00
CA HIS A 38 -1.29 -1.64 -13.54
C HIS A 38 -1.09 -2.82 -14.49
N ALA A 39 0.07 -3.47 -14.41
CA ALA A 39 0.38 -4.68 -15.19
C ALA A 39 -0.44 -5.91 -14.73
N GLY A 40 -0.31 -7.03 -15.42
CA GLY A 40 -1.08 -8.26 -15.14
C GLY A 40 -2.32 -8.41 -16.02
N TYR A 41 -2.80 -9.64 -16.15
CA TYR A 41 -3.93 -9.99 -17.01
C TYR A 41 -5.24 -9.44 -16.44
N PRO A 42 -5.92 -8.52 -17.14
CA PRO A 42 -7.23 -8.06 -16.71
C PRO A 42 -8.25 -9.19 -16.92
N LEU A 43 -9.04 -9.46 -15.89
CA LEU A 43 -10.11 -10.46 -15.90
C LEU A 43 -11.37 -9.84 -15.32
N SER A 44 -12.46 -9.85 -16.05
CA SER A 44 -13.76 -9.49 -15.49
C SER A 44 -14.44 -10.69 -14.82
N GLN A 45 -15.31 -10.43 -13.83
CA GLN A 45 -15.97 -11.48 -13.06
C GLN A 45 -16.89 -12.34 -13.93
N ASP A 46 -17.59 -11.74 -14.88
CA ASP A 46 -18.40 -12.43 -15.89
C ASP A 46 -17.55 -13.32 -16.81
N GLN A 47 -16.35 -12.87 -17.20
CA GLN A 47 -15.42 -13.68 -17.98
C GLN A 47 -14.91 -14.89 -17.18
N ALA A 48 -14.62 -14.71 -15.88
CA ALA A 48 -14.21 -15.81 -15.01
C ALA A 48 -15.32 -16.87 -14.91
N LEU A 49 -16.56 -16.43 -14.68
CA LEU A 49 -17.74 -17.30 -14.63
C LEU A 49 -18.00 -18.01 -15.96
N ALA A 50 -17.94 -17.28 -17.08
CA ALA A 50 -18.15 -17.84 -18.41
C ALA A 50 -17.10 -18.90 -18.75
N ARG A 51 -15.82 -18.64 -18.45
CA ARG A 51 -14.74 -19.61 -18.64
C ARG A 51 -14.95 -20.87 -17.81
N PHE A 52 -15.34 -20.71 -16.54
CA PHE A 52 -15.62 -21.84 -15.66
C PHE A 52 -16.78 -22.72 -16.16
N ARG A 53 -17.84 -22.12 -16.71
CA ARG A 53 -18.99 -22.86 -17.27
C ARG A 53 -18.62 -23.68 -18.50
N VAL A 54 -17.69 -23.20 -19.32
CA VAL A 54 -17.31 -23.84 -20.60
C VAL A 54 -16.20 -24.87 -20.40
N GLN A 55 -15.19 -24.57 -19.59
CA GLN A 55 -14.02 -25.43 -19.42
C GLN A 55 -14.18 -26.35 -18.20
N ARG A 56 -14.44 -27.64 -18.47
CA ARG A 56 -14.62 -28.68 -17.43
C ARG A 56 -13.33 -29.09 -16.72
N GLN A 57 -12.17 -28.94 -17.36
CA GLN A 57 -10.87 -29.25 -16.77
C GLN A 57 -10.06 -27.96 -16.67
N GLN A 58 -9.91 -27.46 -15.45
CA GLN A 58 -9.06 -26.31 -15.16
C GLN A 58 -8.11 -26.64 -14.01
N PRO A 59 -6.94 -25.97 -13.95
CA PRO A 59 -6.07 -26.05 -12.79
C PRO A 59 -6.82 -25.71 -11.50
N LYS A 60 -6.42 -26.31 -10.39
CA LYS A 60 -7.01 -26.07 -9.06
C LYS A 60 -5.95 -25.43 -8.16
N ASN A 61 -5.39 -24.31 -8.62
CA ASN A 61 -4.26 -23.64 -7.99
C ASN A 61 -4.64 -23.00 -6.65
N VAL A 62 -5.82 -22.38 -6.57
CA VAL A 62 -6.34 -21.81 -5.32
C VAL A 62 -7.10 -22.89 -4.53
N PRO A 63 -6.69 -23.18 -3.28
CA PRO A 63 -7.43 -24.05 -2.37
C PRO A 63 -8.81 -23.50 -2.02
N ARG A 64 -9.72 -24.39 -1.62
CA ARG A 64 -11.09 -24.04 -1.19
C ARG A 64 -11.13 -23.50 0.24
N LEU A 65 -10.40 -22.42 0.48
CA LEU A 65 -10.32 -21.76 1.77
C LEU A 65 -10.79 -20.32 1.61
N ILE A 66 -11.77 -19.91 2.42
CA ILE A 66 -12.21 -18.52 2.55
C ILE A 66 -11.63 -17.98 3.85
N HIS A 67 -10.93 -16.85 3.75
CA HIS A 67 -10.31 -16.18 4.88
C HIS A 67 -10.91 -14.79 5.07
N GLN A 68 -11.31 -14.47 6.29
CA GLN A 68 -11.65 -13.10 6.68
C GLN A 68 -10.95 -12.78 7.99
N VAL A 69 -10.62 -11.50 8.22
CA VAL A 69 -9.91 -11.07 9.42
C VAL A 69 -10.80 -10.11 10.21
N LEU A 70 -10.95 -10.38 11.49
CA LEU A 70 -11.65 -9.53 12.45
C LEU A 70 -10.74 -9.33 13.67
N HIS A 71 -10.04 -8.20 13.75
CA HIS A 71 -9.32 -7.83 14.97
C HIS A 71 -10.16 -6.87 15.79
N ASN A 72 -10.36 -7.21 17.06
CA ASN A 72 -11.14 -6.40 17.97
C ASN A 72 -10.23 -5.47 18.78
N TRP A 73 -9.90 -4.32 18.19
CA TRP A 73 -9.04 -3.33 18.83
C TRP A 73 -9.78 -2.37 19.78
N ARG A 74 -11.12 -2.44 19.88
CA ARG A 74 -11.93 -1.57 20.77
C ARG A 74 -12.27 -2.23 22.10
N HIS A 75 -12.46 -3.55 22.12
CA HIS A 75 -12.89 -4.30 23.29
C HIS A 75 -12.19 -5.67 23.34
N ALA A 76 -10.89 -5.69 23.69
CA ALA A 76 -10.14 -6.93 23.85
C ALA A 76 -10.94 -7.95 24.70
N GLY A 77 -11.16 -9.15 24.16
CA GLY A 77 -11.86 -10.25 24.84
C GLY A 77 -13.37 -10.38 24.58
N ASN A 78 -13.99 -9.58 23.70
CA ASN A 78 -15.40 -9.77 23.32
C ASN A 78 -15.64 -9.71 21.80
N GLU A 79 -15.22 -10.76 21.09
CA GLU A 79 -15.27 -10.84 19.62
C GLU A 79 -16.69 -10.94 19.06
N SER A 80 -17.60 -11.60 19.80
CA SER A 80 -19.00 -11.79 19.41
C SER A 80 -19.83 -10.50 19.45
N ALA A 81 -19.38 -9.47 20.15
CA ALA A 81 -20.12 -8.22 20.32
C ALA A 81 -19.99 -7.23 19.13
N LEU A 82 -19.25 -7.56 18.07
CA LEU A 82 -18.82 -6.59 17.04
C LEU A 82 -19.10 -6.96 15.59
N LEU A 83 -19.61 -8.15 15.30
CA LEU A 83 -20.08 -8.44 13.95
C LEU A 83 -21.34 -7.60 13.70
N LEU A 84 -21.16 -6.49 13.00
CA LEU A 84 -22.27 -5.72 12.46
C LEU A 84 -23.19 -6.71 11.69
N PRO A 85 -24.52 -6.64 11.86
CA PRO A 85 -25.45 -7.56 11.19
C PRO A 85 -25.20 -7.65 9.68
N GLU A 86 -24.75 -6.55 9.08
CA GLU A 86 -24.38 -6.48 7.67
C GLU A 86 -23.16 -7.34 7.32
N TRP A 87 -22.13 -7.36 8.16
CA TRP A 87 -20.94 -8.21 7.97
C TRP A 87 -21.27 -9.69 8.14
N GLU A 88 -22.15 -10.03 9.09
CA GLU A 88 -22.66 -11.40 9.22
C GLU A 88 -23.43 -11.81 7.97
N THR A 89 -24.27 -10.92 7.44
CA THR A 89 -24.99 -11.16 6.18
C THR A 89 -24.02 -11.41 5.02
N GLN A 90 -22.95 -10.62 4.90
CA GLN A 90 -21.93 -10.84 3.86
C GLN A 90 -21.20 -12.18 4.06
N ARG A 91 -20.80 -12.48 5.29
CA ARG A 91 -20.21 -13.77 5.68
C ARG A 91 -21.07 -14.95 5.25
N GLN A 92 -22.34 -14.90 5.63
CA GLN A 92 -23.27 -15.99 5.39
C GLN A 92 -23.51 -16.17 3.89
N SER A 93 -23.59 -15.08 3.13
CA SER A 93 -23.69 -15.16 1.66
C SER A 93 -22.52 -15.94 1.02
N CYS A 94 -21.29 -15.76 1.53
CA CYS A 94 -20.14 -16.51 1.05
C CYS A 94 -20.20 -17.99 1.42
N ARG A 95 -20.67 -18.33 2.62
CA ARG A 95 -20.83 -19.73 3.05
C ARG A 95 -21.92 -20.43 2.26
N ASP A 96 -23.07 -19.77 2.06
CA ASP A 96 -24.21 -20.32 1.33
C ASP A 96 -23.87 -20.59 -0.14
N LYS A 97 -23.12 -19.69 -0.78
CA LYS A 97 -22.69 -19.84 -2.18
C LYS A 97 -21.52 -20.81 -2.36
N ASN A 98 -20.84 -21.20 -1.28
CA ASN A 98 -19.63 -22.02 -1.33
C ASN A 98 -19.66 -23.11 -0.24
N PRO A 99 -20.64 -24.03 -0.26
CA PRO A 99 -20.80 -25.03 0.79
C PRO A 99 -19.64 -26.04 0.88
N GLU A 100 -18.89 -26.23 -0.21
CA GLU A 100 -17.69 -27.09 -0.24
C GLU A 100 -16.40 -26.38 0.23
N TRP A 101 -16.48 -25.10 0.61
CA TRP A 101 -15.32 -24.32 1.02
C TRP A 101 -15.20 -24.27 2.54
N GLU A 102 -13.98 -24.42 3.03
CA GLU A 102 -13.70 -24.17 4.44
C GLU A 102 -13.66 -22.67 4.68
N TYR A 103 -14.34 -22.22 5.73
CA TYR A 103 -14.40 -20.82 6.12
C TYR A 103 -13.61 -20.61 7.41
N LYS A 104 -12.68 -19.64 7.41
CA LYS A 104 -11.89 -19.28 8.59
C LYS A 104 -11.94 -17.77 8.85
N LEU A 105 -12.50 -17.42 10.00
CA LEU A 105 -12.43 -16.07 10.57
C LEU A 105 -11.20 -15.98 11.47
N TRP A 106 -10.29 -15.08 11.15
CA TRP A 106 -9.03 -14.88 11.85
C TRP A 106 -9.17 -13.77 12.88
N THR A 107 -9.00 -14.12 14.14
CA THR A 107 -8.98 -13.19 15.26
C THR A 107 -7.60 -12.57 15.45
N GLU A 108 -7.47 -11.60 16.36
CA GLU A 108 -6.17 -10.99 16.68
C GLU A 108 -5.18 -12.04 17.20
N ASP A 109 -5.62 -12.89 18.13
CA ASP A 109 -4.78 -13.93 18.73
C ASP A 109 -4.39 -14.99 17.69
N MET A 110 -5.36 -15.50 16.92
CA MET A 110 -5.07 -16.45 15.84
C MET A 110 -4.10 -15.88 14.79
N SER A 111 -4.23 -14.59 14.51
CA SER A 111 -3.35 -13.88 13.57
C SER A 111 -1.94 -13.75 14.11
N ARG A 112 -1.80 -13.41 15.39
CA ARG A 112 -0.50 -13.31 16.06
C ARG A 112 0.16 -14.68 16.20
N ASP A 113 -0.62 -15.71 16.54
CA ASP A 113 -0.16 -17.10 16.64
C ASP A 113 0.36 -17.61 15.29
N LEU A 114 -0.35 -17.34 14.19
CA LEU A 114 0.15 -17.64 12.84
C LEU A 114 1.54 -17.03 12.59
N ILE A 115 1.73 -15.76 12.95
CA ILE A 115 3.03 -15.10 12.77
C ILE A 115 4.08 -15.68 13.71
N ARG A 116 3.74 -15.94 14.98
CA ARG A 116 4.68 -16.50 15.96
C ARG A 116 5.18 -17.88 15.51
N ASP A 117 4.26 -18.74 15.08
CA ASP A 117 4.53 -20.16 14.89
C ASP A 117 5.11 -20.44 13.49
N GLU A 118 4.59 -19.80 12.44
CA GLU A 118 5.02 -20.04 11.05
C GLU A 118 6.08 -19.02 10.57
N TYR A 119 6.12 -17.82 11.16
CA TYR A 119 6.98 -16.71 10.71
C TYR A 119 7.68 -15.99 11.88
N PRO A 120 8.36 -16.71 12.79
CA PRO A 120 8.91 -16.12 14.03
C PRO A 120 9.86 -14.95 13.78
N TRP A 121 10.57 -14.95 12.65
CA TRP A 121 11.44 -13.86 12.21
C TRP A 121 10.70 -12.52 12.04
N PHE A 122 9.39 -12.54 11.79
CA PHE A 122 8.56 -11.37 11.56
C PHE A 122 7.79 -10.92 12.81
N LEU A 123 7.68 -11.76 13.85
CA LEU A 123 6.86 -11.49 15.04
C LEU A 123 7.20 -10.15 15.69
N LYS A 124 8.49 -9.83 15.84
CA LYS A 124 8.93 -8.54 16.38
C LYS A 124 8.44 -7.36 15.54
N THR A 125 8.47 -7.47 14.21
CA THR A 125 7.94 -6.40 13.34
C THR A 125 6.43 -6.29 13.48
N TYR A 126 5.73 -7.44 13.52
CA TYR A 126 4.29 -7.51 13.66
C TYR A 126 3.78 -6.86 14.96
N ASP A 127 4.40 -7.20 16.09
CA ASP A 127 4.04 -6.66 17.41
C ASP A 127 4.36 -5.17 17.55
N ASN A 128 5.34 -4.66 16.79
CA ASN A 128 5.75 -3.25 16.84
C ASN A 128 4.99 -2.36 15.85
N PHE A 129 3.99 -2.87 15.12
CA PHE A 129 3.16 -2.02 14.28
C PHE A 129 2.43 -0.97 15.12
N ARG A 130 2.58 0.31 14.74
CA ARG A 130 2.03 1.44 15.49
C ARG A 130 0.51 1.46 15.49
N TYR A 131 -0.12 1.05 14.39
CA TYR A 131 -1.57 1.07 14.24
C TYR A 131 -2.11 -0.36 14.13
N PRO A 132 -3.16 -0.75 14.90
CA PRO A 132 -3.75 -2.09 14.83
C PRO A 132 -4.14 -2.53 13.41
N VAL A 133 -4.69 -1.61 12.60
CA VAL A 133 -5.05 -1.88 11.21
C VAL A 133 -3.87 -2.37 10.34
N GLN A 134 -2.62 -2.03 10.69
CA GLN A 134 -1.46 -2.56 9.96
C GLN A 134 -1.27 -4.06 10.21
N ARG A 135 -1.64 -4.55 11.40
CA ARG A 135 -1.61 -5.99 11.74
C ARG A 135 -2.65 -6.76 10.93
N GLU A 136 -3.88 -6.23 10.83
CA GLU A 136 -4.94 -6.77 9.96
C GLU A 136 -4.56 -6.77 8.47
N GLN A 137 -3.98 -5.66 7.99
CA GLN A 137 -3.52 -5.54 6.61
C GLN A 137 -2.34 -6.44 6.29
N THR A 138 -1.47 -6.71 7.27
CA THR A 138 -0.31 -7.56 7.08
C THR A 138 -0.67 -9.04 7.14
N VAL A 139 -1.48 -9.46 8.11
CA VAL A 139 -1.75 -10.88 8.33
C VAL A 139 -2.43 -11.54 7.13
N ARG A 140 -3.29 -10.82 6.38
CA ARG A 140 -3.92 -11.37 5.17
C ARG A 140 -2.90 -11.87 4.13
N TYR A 141 -1.74 -11.22 4.01
CA TYR A 141 -0.69 -11.69 3.09
C TYR A 141 0.02 -12.94 3.62
N PHE A 142 0.22 -13.04 4.94
CA PHE A 142 0.78 -14.23 5.57
C PHE A 142 -0.19 -15.42 5.54
N ILE A 143 -1.49 -15.17 5.69
CA ILE A 143 -2.53 -16.19 5.51
C ILE A 143 -2.47 -16.76 4.09
N LEU A 144 -2.46 -15.90 3.07
CA LEU A 144 -2.36 -16.33 1.67
C LEU A 144 -1.01 -16.99 1.35
N ARG A 145 0.10 -16.56 1.97
CA ARG A 145 1.39 -17.24 1.86
C ARG A 145 1.30 -18.66 2.43
N GLN A 146 0.73 -18.82 3.62
CA GLN A 146 0.71 -20.10 4.31
C GLN A 146 -0.28 -21.09 3.69
N TYR A 147 -1.52 -20.65 3.51
CA TYR A 147 -2.66 -21.52 3.18
C TYR A 147 -3.15 -21.35 1.74
N GLY A 148 -2.78 -20.25 1.08
CA GLY A 148 -3.42 -19.85 -0.17
C GLY A 148 -4.88 -19.45 0.08
N GLY A 149 -5.76 -19.82 -0.84
CA GLY A 149 -7.19 -19.58 -0.71
C GLY A 149 -7.58 -18.18 -1.18
N ILE A 150 -8.72 -17.70 -0.69
CA ILE A 150 -9.28 -16.40 -1.03
C ILE A 150 -9.54 -15.63 0.25
N TYR A 151 -8.87 -14.49 0.38
CA TYR A 151 -9.16 -13.50 1.40
C TYR A 151 -10.24 -12.53 0.91
N ILE A 152 -11.23 -12.25 1.77
CA ILE A 152 -12.37 -11.36 1.51
C ILE A 152 -12.56 -10.45 2.73
N ASP A 153 -12.48 -9.14 2.57
CA ASP A 153 -12.78 -8.18 3.65
C ASP A 153 -14.23 -8.36 4.15
N LEU A 154 -14.49 -8.05 5.42
CA LEU A 154 -15.79 -8.29 6.08
C LEU A 154 -16.98 -7.51 5.49
N ASP A 155 -16.71 -6.42 4.75
CA ASP A 155 -17.73 -5.63 4.05
C ASP A 155 -18.04 -6.16 2.63
N PHE A 156 -17.43 -7.29 2.24
CA PHE A 156 -17.69 -7.99 0.99
C PHE A 156 -18.33 -9.37 1.22
N GLY A 157 -19.32 -9.68 0.38
CA GLY A 157 -20.02 -10.97 0.34
C GLY A 157 -19.89 -11.64 -1.03
N CYS A 158 -20.55 -12.77 -1.19
CA CYS A 158 -20.50 -13.57 -2.41
C CYS A 158 -21.90 -13.71 -3.01
N VAL A 159 -21.97 -13.59 -4.33
CA VAL A 159 -23.20 -13.64 -5.11
C VAL A 159 -23.24 -14.91 -5.97
N ASP A 160 -22.07 -15.39 -6.37
CA ASP A 160 -21.85 -16.64 -7.10
C ASP A 160 -20.71 -17.44 -6.42
N SER A 161 -20.48 -18.66 -6.89
CA SER A 161 -19.43 -19.54 -6.43
C SER A 161 -18.04 -19.02 -6.79
N LEU A 162 -17.10 -19.20 -5.86
CA LEU A 162 -15.70 -18.86 -6.00
C LEU A 162 -14.90 -19.88 -6.81
N GLU A 163 -15.51 -21.00 -7.24
CA GLU A 163 -14.83 -22.03 -8.05
C GLU A 163 -14.21 -21.46 -9.32
N SER A 164 -14.85 -20.44 -9.91
CA SER A 164 -14.35 -19.75 -11.11
C SER A 164 -13.00 -19.06 -10.92
N LEU A 165 -12.57 -18.81 -9.67
CA LEU A 165 -11.31 -18.13 -9.34
C LEU A 165 -10.17 -19.11 -9.00
N ARG A 166 -10.45 -20.41 -8.86
CA ARG A 166 -9.46 -21.45 -8.57
C ARG A 166 -8.38 -21.70 -9.62
N PRO A 167 -8.64 -21.48 -10.92
CA PRO A 167 -7.64 -21.70 -11.97
C PRO A 167 -6.43 -20.76 -11.92
N TYR A 168 -6.56 -19.60 -11.27
CA TYR A 168 -5.52 -18.56 -11.29
C TYR A 168 -4.43 -18.82 -10.23
N SER A 169 -3.17 -18.46 -10.54
CA SER A 169 -2.04 -18.62 -9.61
C SER A 169 -2.10 -17.61 -8.44
N VAL A 170 -2.32 -16.34 -8.80
CA VAL A 170 -2.63 -15.22 -7.90
C VAL A 170 -3.58 -14.26 -8.61
N PHE A 171 -4.55 -13.73 -7.87
CA PHE A 171 -5.36 -12.61 -8.31
C PHE A 171 -5.56 -11.54 -7.24
N ILE A 172 -5.70 -10.30 -7.69
CA ILE A 172 -5.98 -9.12 -6.84
C ILE A 172 -7.11 -8.32 -7.45
N ALA A 173 -8.01 -7.81 -6.59
CA ALA A 173 -9.09 -6.94 -7.01
C ALA A 173 -8.60 -5.58 -7.56
N ASP A 174 -9.18 -5.16 -8.67
CA ASP A 174 -8.86 -3.93 -9.37
C ASP A 174 -10.13 -3.12 -9.67
N HIS A 175 -10.22 -1.90 -9.12
CA HIS A 175 -11.33 -0.98 -9.38
C HIS A 175 -11.20 -0.21 -10.70
N ARG A 176 -10.17 -0.51 -11.51
CA ARG A 176 -9.83 0.08 -12.81
C ARG A 176 -9.50 1.58 -12.77
N ARG A 177 -9.42 2.18 -11.58
CA ARG A 177 -9.05 3.57 -11.35
C ARG A 177 -8.18 3.70 -10.11
N GLY A 178 -6.96 4.20 -10.32
CA GLY A 178 -5.98 4.37 -9.24
C GLY A 178 -5.38 3.05 -8.80
N THR A 179 -5.03 2.97 -7.51
CA THR A 179 -4.32 1.80 -6.96
C THR A 179 -5.22 0.57 -6.88
N LEU A 180 -4.60 -0.62 -6.90
CA LEU A 180 -5.26 -1.91 -6.64
C LEU A 180 -5.94 -1.94 -5.26
N SER A 181 -6.86 -2.88 -5.10
CA SER A 181 -7.65 -3.09 -3.88
C SER A 181 -7.09 -4.24 -3.05
N ASP A 182 -6.97 -4.02 -1.75
CA ASP A 182 -6.53 -5.01 -0.76
C ASP A 182 -7.72 -5.75 -0.11
N LYS A 183 -8.92 -5.60 -0.69
CA LYS A 183 -10.20 -6.10 -0.15
C LYS A 183 -10.54 -7.53 -0.56
N VAL A 184 -10.14 -7.95 -1.76
CA VAL A 184 -10.29 -9.33 -2.23
C VAL A 184 -9.00 -9.74 -2.92
N LEU A 185 -8.40 -10.80 -2.38
CA LEU A 185 -7.09 -11.31 -2.78
C LEU A 185 -7.18 -12.83 -2.81
N GLY A 186 -6.50 -13.49 -3.74
CA GLY A 186 -6.45 -14.94 -3.72
C GLY A 186 -5.25 -15.50 -4.45
N GLY A 187 -4.90 -16.73 -4.14
CA GLY A 187 -3.80 -17.40 -4.81
C GLY A 187 -3.44 -18.74 -4.19
N SER A 188 -2.46 -19.38 -4.81
CA SER A 188 -1.87 -20.62 -4.33
C SER A 188 -0.99 -20.40 -3.08
N PRO A 189 -0.94 -21.37 -2.15
CA PRO A 189 -0.03 -21.33 -1.02
C PRO A 189 1.43 -21.28 -1.49
N GLN A 190 2.27 -20.57 -0.75
CA GLN A 190 3.70 -20.39 -0.99
C GLN A 190 4.06 -19.86 -2.39
N HIS A 191 3.10 -19.23 -3.07
CA HIS A 191 3.37 -18.58 -4.33
C HIS A 191 4.50 -17.54 -4.17
N PRO A 192 5.50 -17.46 -5.08
CA PRO A 192 6.66 -16.60 -4.85
C PRO A 192 6.30 -15.11 -4.75
N PHE A 193 5.15 -14.71 -5.30
CA PHE A 193 4.58 -13.38 -5.07
C PHE A 193 4.26 -13.10 -3.59
N TRP A 194 3.60 -14.03 -2.89
CA TRP A 194 3.25 -13.86 -1.47
C TRP A 194 4.48 -13.89 -0.57
N ILE A 195 5.45 -14.74 -0.89
CA ILE A 195 6.76 -14.76 -0.23
C ILE A 195 7.42 -13.39 -0.35
N ARG A 196 7.52 -12.86 -1.57
CA ARG A 196 8.11 -11.54 -1.81
C ARG A 196 7.36 -10.43 -1.07
N ILE A 197 6.03 -10.43 -1.10
CA ILE A 197 5.22 -9.42 -0.38
C ILE A 197 5.57 -9.44 1.10
N THR A 198 5.43 -10.60 1.74
CA THR A 198 5.62 -10.73 3.19
C THR A 198 7.04 -10.38 3.63
N GLU A 199 8.06 -10.74 2.85
CA GLU A 199 9.47 -10.40 3.13
C GLU A 199 9.84 -8.94 2.83
N THR A 200 9.02 -8.24 2.06
CA THR A 200 9.24 -6.83 1.71
C THR A 200 8.65 -5.86 2.74
N ILE A 201 7.63 -6.30 3.50
CA ILE A 201 6.95 -5.47 4.51
C ILE A 201 7.91 -4.82 5.52
N PRO A 202 8.87 -5.52 6.16
CA PRO A 202 9.79 -4.89 7.12
C PRO A 202 10.56 -3.69 6.57
N ARG A 203 10.84 -3.68 5.26
CA ARG A 203 11.57 -2.61 4.58
C ARG A 203 10.68 -1.44 4.15
N HIS A 204 9.36 -1.60 4.17
CA HIS A 204 8.39 -0.58 3.76
C HIS A 204 7.61 0.00 4.93
N SER A 205 7.49 -0.73 6.05
CA SER A 205 6.76 -0.33 7.25
C SER A 205 7.50 0.73 8.06
N HIS A 206 7.82 1.86 7.44
CA HIS A 206 8.37 3.02 8.10
C HIS A 206 7.27 3.85 8.76
N TRP A 207 7.63 4.56 9.83
CA TRP A 207 6.76 5.56 10.41
C TRP A 207 6.82 6.85 9.60
N TYR A 208 5.67 7.32 9.15
CA TYR A 208 5.50 8.62 8.52
C TYR A 208 4.70 9.53 9.45
N LEU A 209 4.95 10.84 9.38
CA LEU A 209 4.24 11.85 10.19
C LEU A 209 2.72 11.82 9.99
N VAL A 210 2.26 11.41 8.80
CA VAL A 210 0.84 11.28 8.48
C VAL A 210 0.40 9.81 8.68
N PRO A 211 -0.57 9.52 9.57
CA PRO A 211 -1.03 8.16 9.84
C PRO A 211 -1.49 7.40 8.59
N SER A 212 -2.23 8.05 7.70
CA SER A 212 -2.72 7.43 6.46
C SER A 212 -1.60 7.00 5.52
N LEU A 213 -0.49 7.74 5.46
CA LEU A 213 0.70 7.33 4.70
C LEU A 213 1.34 6.08 5.31
N THR A 214 1.47 6.04 6.64
CA THR A 214 2.01 4.87 7.36
C THR A 214 1.18 3.62 7.12
N ILE A 215 -0.15 3.75 7.13
CA ILE A 215 -1.06 2.62 6.93
C ILE A 215 -1.11 2.20 5.46
N LEU A 216 -1.44 3.11 4.53
CA LEU A 216 -1.65 2.78 3.13
C LEU A 216 -0.36 2.35 2.42
N TYR A 217 0.75 3.05 2.67
CA TYR A 217 2.04 2.81 2.01
C TYR A 217 2.91 1.77 2.71
N GLY A 218 2.70 1.54 4.02
CA GLY A 218 3.46 0.56 4.77
C GLY A 218 2.93 -0.86 4.59
N THR A 219 1.61 -1.06 4.67
CA THR A 219 0.99 -2.39 4.72
C THR A 219 -0.29 -2.52 3.87
N GLY A 220 -0.97 -1.41 3.58
CA GLY A 220 -2.25 -1.41 2.86
C GLY A 220 -2.16 -1.40 1.34
N ARG A 221 -3.25 -0.99 0.70
CA ARG A 221 -3.40 -0.97 -0.77
C ARG A 221 -2.27 -0.31 -1.58
N TRP A 222 -1.59 0.73 -1.08
CA TRP A 222 -0.49 1.37 -1.83
C TRP A 222 0.77 0.52 -1.81
N PHE A 223 1.08 -0.09 -0.66
CA PHE A 223 2.13 -1.11 -0.55
C PHE A 223 1.87 -2.28 -1.51
N LEU A 224 0.66 -2.83 -1.47
CA LEU A 224 0.26 -3.94 -2.33
C LEU A 224 0.42 -3.61 -3.82
N THR A 225 -0.02 -2.41 -4.21
CA THR A 225 0.10 -1.92 -5.59
C THR A 225 1.57 -1.76 -6.00
N ALA A 226 2.41 -1.18 -5.13
CA ALA A 226 3.84 -1.04 -5.39
C ALA A 226 4.52 -2.41 -5.56
N ALA A 227 4.19 -3.37 -4.70
CA ALA A 227 4.72 -4.73 -4.76
C ALA A 227 4.27 -5.47 -6.03
N TRP A 228 3.01 -5.29 -6.43
CA TRP A 228 2.44 -5.83 -7.67
C TRP A 228 3.17 -5.32 -8.91
N ASP A 229 3.34 -4.00 -9.02
CA ASP A 229 4.03 -3.40 -10.17
C ASP A 229 5.50 -3.81 -10.20
N ARG A 230 6.16 -3.92 -9.04
CA ARG A 230 7.53 -4.39 -8.96
C ARG A 230 7.68 -5.85 -9.39
N TRP A 231 6.75 -6.72 -9.01
CA TRP A 231 6.70 -8.11 -9.46
C TRP A 231 6.67 -8.21 -11.00
N HIS A 232 5.74 -7.50 -11.63
CA HIS A 232 5.60 -7.53 -13.08
C HIS A 232 6.77 -6.88 -13.81
N TRP A 233 7.33 -5.79 -13.26
CA TRP A 233 8.54 -5.18 -13.81
C TRP A 233 9.72 -6.16 -13.83
N ASP A 234 9.97 -6.85 -12.73
CA ASP A 234 11.07 -7.81 -12.63
C ASP A 234 10.86 -9.02 -13.55
N ASN A 235 9.63 -9.50 -13.72
CA ASN A 235 9.31 -10.59 -14.65
C ASN A 235 9.43 -10.16 -16.12
N CYS A 236 9.04 -8.93 -16.46
CA CYS A 236 9.22 -8.36 -17.79
C CYS A 236 10.72 -8.25 -18.15
N GLN A 237 11.53 -7.73 -17.23
CA GLN A 237 12.99 -7.63 -17.39
C GLN A 237 13.65 -9.01 -17.59
N GLN A 238 13.21 -10.03 -16.85
CA GLN A 238 13.69 -11.40 -17.03
C GLN A 238 13.36 -11.93 -18.42
N THR A 239 12.13 -11.71 -18.90
CA THR A 239 11.69 -12.15 -20.23
C THR A 239 12.47 -11.48 -21.36
N LEU A 240 12.77 -10.18 -21.21
CA LEU A 240 13.45 -9.38 -22.24
C LEU A 240 14.98 -9.60 -22.28
N PHE A 241 15.63 -9.77 -21.12
CA PHE A 241 17.09 -9.69 -21.00
C PHE A 241 17.77 -10.95 -20.45
N ARG A 242 17.02 -11.95 -19.95
CA ARG A 242 17.61 -13.22 -19.47
C ARG A 242 17.02 -14.40 -20.23
N HIS A 243 17.88 -15.14 -20.93
CA HIS A 243 17.55 -16.47 -21.45
C HIS A 243 17.52 -17.44 -20.27
N GLY A 244 16.35 -17.58 -19.64
CA GLY A 244 16.10 -18.55 -18.58
C GLY A 244 14.78 -19.29 -18.81
N PRO A 245 14.64 -20.55 -18.37
CA PRO A 245 13.48 -21.39 -18.64
C PRO A 245 12.21 -21.00 -17.85
N ARG A 246 12.20 -19.88 -17.10
CA ARG A 246 11.02 -19.43 -16.37
C ARG A 246 10.11 -18.64 -17.31
N THR A 247 9.00 -19.26 -17.70
CA THR A 247 7.85 -18.54 -18.27
C THR A 247 7.44 -17.42 -17.31
N ALA A 248 7.26 -16.20 -17.82
CA ALA A 248 6.82 -15.07 -17.01
C ALA A 248 5.46 -15.40 -16.37
N ASP A 249 5.43 -15.48 -15.04
CA ASP A 249 4.20 -15.71 -14.30
C ASP A 249 3.44 -14.38 -14.13
N TRP A 250 2.67 -14.07 -15.17
CA TRP A 250 1.80 -12.90 -15.24
C TRP A 250 0.56 -13.13 -14.39
N LEU A 251 0.39 -12.31 -13.36
CA LEU A 251 -0.68 -12.47 -12.38
C LEU A 251 -1.98 -11.81 -12.86
N THR A 252 -3.09 -12.17 -12.23
CA THR A 252 -4.43 -11.77 -12.68
C THR A 252 -4.97 -10.57 -11.89
N ARG A 253 -5.49 -9.56 -12.58
CA ARG A 253 -6.26 -8.47 -11.97
C ARG A 253 -7.75 -8.73 -12.15
N LEU A 254 -8.43 -9.02 -11.06
CA LEU A 254 -9.87 -9.25 -11.05
C LEU A 254 -10.61 -7.92 -11.00
N SER A 255 -11.29 -7.56 -12.08
CA SER A 255 -12.05 -6.33 -12.18
C SER A 255 -13.20 -6.34 -11.17
N MET A 256 -13.18 -5.37 -10.26
CA MET A 256 -14.22 -5.11 -9.27
C MET A 256 -14.71 -3.68 -9.45
N PRO A 257 -15.57 -3.41 -10.45
CA PRO A 257 -16.08 -2.06 -10.63
C PRO A 257 -16.87 -1.63 -9.39
N ARG A 258 -16.86 -0.33 -9.08
CA ARG A 258 -17.57 0.19 -7.90
C ARG A 258 -19.08 0.17 -8.15
N TRP A 259 -19.78 -0.83 -7.63
CA TRP A 259 -21.24 -0.94 -7.67
C TRP A 259 -21.84 -0.65 -6.30
N ARG A 260 -23.04 -0.04 -6.25
CA ARG A 260 -23.90 -0.13 -5.05
C ARG A 260 -24.78 -1.35 -5.24
N GLY A 261 -24.65 -2.34 -4.37
CA GLY A 261 -25.27 -3.66 -4.58
C GLY A 261 -24.47 -4.52 -5.55
N ALA A 262 -24.90 -5.78 -5.72
CA ALA A 262 -24.27 -6.72 -6.62
C ALA A 262 -25.13 -6.97 -7.86
N PRO A 263 -24.64 -6.66 -9.07
CA PRO A 263 -25.24 -7.18 -10.29
C PRO A 263 -25.24 -8.73 -10.26
N GLU A 264 -26.25 -9.38 -10.82
CA GLU A 264 -26.37 -10.86 -10.79
C GLU A 264 -25.19 -11.60 -11.43
N TRP A 265 -24.46 -10.94 -12.34
CA TRP A 265 -23.27 -11.47 -13.02
C TRP A 265 -21.96 -11.26 -12.24
N SER A 266 -22.01 -10.68 -11.04
CA SER A 266 -20.84 -10.51 -10.18
C SER A 266 -20.61 -11.73 -9.29
N ILE A 267 -19.34 -11.99 -8.98
CA ILE A 267 -18.93 -13.00 -7.99
C ILE A 267 -19.07 -12.42 -6.57
N PHE A 268 -18.74 -11.12 -6.41
CA PHE A 268 -18.72 -10.44 -5.10
C PHE A 268 -19.74 -9.30 -5.00
N SER A 269 -20.31 -9.14 -3.80
CA SER A 269 -21.10 -7.98 -3.38
C SER A 269 -20.31 -7.09 -2.44
N SER A 270 -20.60 -5.77 -2.44
CA SER A 270 -20.10 -4.85 -1.41
C SER A 270 -21.26 -4.20 -0.66
N HIS A 271 -21.33 -4.38 0.65
CA HIS A 271 -22.38 -3.81 1.50
C HIS A 271 -21.82 -2.63 2.29
N ARG A 272 -22.35 -1.43 2.00
CA ARG A 272 -21.67 -0.13 2.19
C ARG A 272 -20.34 -0.09 1.44
N GLY A 273 -20.35 0.58 0.29
CA GLY A 273 -19.13 1.18 -0.19
C GLY A 273 -18.60 2.09 0.91
N GLY A 274 -17.59 1.63 1.65
CA GLY A 274 -16.71 2.53 2.35
C GLY A 274 -16.44 3.65 1.37
N ARG A 275 -16.71 4.90 1.76
CA ARG A 275 -16.23 6.04 0.99
C ARG A 275 -14.72 5.88 0.95
N ALA A 276 -14.21 5.18 -0.06
CA ALA A 276 -12.93 5.50 -0.64
C ALA A 276 -13.23 6.78 -1.40
N ASP A 277 -13.32 7.84 -0.61
CA ASP A 277 -13.18 9.21 -1.00
C ASP A 277 -12.30 9.24 -2.24
N THR A 278 -12.91 9.55 -3.38
CA THR A 278 -12.19 9.65 -4.65
C THR A 278 -11.34 10.90 -4.68
N TRP A 279 -11.62 11.87 -3.81
CA TRP A 279 -10.95 13.16 -3.82
C TRP A 279 -9.41 13.07 -3.73
N PRO A 280 -8.77 12.13 -2.98
CA PRO A 280 -7.32 11.97 -3.03
C PRO A 280 -6.89 11.41 -4.40
N VAL A 281 -7.62 10.43 -4.95
CA VAL A 281 -7.29 9.81 -6.25
C VAL A 281 -7.44 10.82 -7.38
N ASP A 282 -8.53 11.56 -7.42
CA ASP A 282 -8.79 12.61 -8.42
C ASP A 282 -7.76 13.74 -8.30
N LEU A 283 -7.40 14.15 -7.07
CA LEU A 283 -6.33 15.12 -6.82
C LEU A 283 -4.97 14.62 -7.33
N PHE A 284 -4.61 13.36 -7.11
CA PHE A 284 -3.34 12.81 -7.59
C PHE A 284 -3.33 12.55 -9.09
N VAL A 285 -4.48 12.20 -9.69
CA VAL A 285 -4.65 12.10 -11.14
C VAL A 285 -4.54 13.48 -11.80
N LEU A 286 -5.15 14.53 -11.22
CA LEU A 286 -4.99 15.93 -11.64
C LEU A 286 -3.56 16.43 -11.43
N GLY A 287 -2.97 16.14 -10.27
CA GLY A 287 -1.57 16.46 -9.96
C GLY A 287 -0.59 15.82 -10.94
N ARG A 288 -0.89 14.62 -11.46
CA ARG A 288 -0.16 14.02 -12.57
C ARG A 288 -0.32 14.82 -13.87
N GLN A 289 -1.53 15.21 -14.26
CA GLN A 289 -1.74 16.00 -15.48
C GLN A 289 -0.94 17.32 -15.44
N HIS A 290 -0.70 17.85 -14.23
CA HIS A 290 0.02 19.10 -14.01
C HIS A 290 1.35 18.92 -13.24
N TRP A 291 2.01 17.77 -13.37
CA TRP A 291 3.17 17.41 -12.53
C TRP A 291 4.34 18.42 -12.62
N VAL A 292 4.55 19.04 -13.79
CA VAL A 292 5.53 20.10 -13.98
C VAL A 292 5.19 21.32 -13.13
N VAL A 293 3.92 21.72 -13.09
CA VAL A 293 3.44 22.85 -12.28
C VAL A 293 3.64 22.55 -10.80
N SER A 294 3.32 21.34 -10.34
CA SER A 294 3.53 20.94 -8.94
C SER A 294 4.99 20.97 -8.52
N ILE A 295 5.91 20.52 -9.38
CA ILE A 295 7.37 20.59 -9.11
C ILE A 295 7.84 22.04 -9.08
N VAL A 296 7.45 22.85 -10.06
CA VAL A 296 7.82 24.28 -10.12
C VAL A 296 7.30 25.01 -8.88
N SER A 297 6.04 24.80 -8.48
CA SER A 297 5.47 25.38 -7.27
C SER A 297 6.20 24.92 -6.00
N GLY A 298 6.61 23.65 -5.92
CA GLY A 298 7.39 23.11 -4.81
C GLY A 298 8.79 23.74 -4.71
N VAL A 299 9.50 23.88 -5.84
CA VAL A 299 10.82 24.52 -5.91
C VAL A 299 10.73 26.01 -5.57
N VAL A 300 9.72 26.71 -6.10
CA VAL A 300 9.46 28.13 -5.79
C VAL A 300 9.11 28.29 -4.31
N GLY A 301 8.25 27.44 -3.76
CA GLY A 301 7.90 27.45 -2.34
C GLY A 301 9.10 27.22 -1.42
N ALA A 302 9.97 26.26 -1.76
CA ALA A 302 11.21 26.01 -1.02
C ALA A 302 12.17 27.20 -1.10
N ALA A 303 12.33 27.81 -2.28
CA ALA A 303 13.16 28.99 -2.48
C ALA A 303 12.65 30.19 -1.65
N ILE A 304 11.33 30.42 -1.64
CA ILE A 304 10.69 31.44 -0.81
C ILE A 304 10.91 31.15 0.68
N GLY A 305 10.74 29.90 1.11
CA GLY A 305 10.96 29.47 2.49
C GLY A 305 12.40 29.72 2.97
N VAL A 306 13.39 29.37 2.15
CA VAL A 306 14.82 29.64 2.43
C VAL A 306 15.07 31.15 2.48
N TYR A 307 14.55 31.92 1.54
CA TYR A 307 14.69 33.38 1.53
C TYR A 307 14.10 34.04 2.78
N LEU A 308 12.88 33.65 3.17
CA LEU A 308 12.22 34.15 4.37
C LEU A 308 12.97 33.73 5.64
N GLY A 309 13.45 32.48 5.71
CA GLY A 309 14.27 31.97 6.81
C GLY A 309 15.57 32.76 6.98
N VAL A 310 16.30 33.03 5.90
CA VAL A 310 17.51 33.87 5.91
C VAL A 310 17.19 35.30 6.34
N LYS A 311 16.08 35.87 5.85
CA LYS A 311 15.64 37.23 6.22
C LYS A 311 15.28 37.33 7.71
N LEU A 312 14.57 36.33 8.25
CA LEU A 312 14.22 36.24 9.66
C LEU A 312 15.46 36.03 10.54
N PHE A 313 16.39 35.17 10.11
CA PHE A 313 17.66 34.95 10.78
C PHE A 313 18.49 36.24 10.83
N ARG A 314 18.64 36.94 9.69
CA ARG A 314 19.31 38.25 9.62
C ARG A 314 18.67 39.29 10.53
N LYS A 315 17.33 39.38 10.55
CA LYS A 315 16.59 40.27 11.49
C LYS A 315 16.86 39.90 12.96
N ARG A 316 16.89 38.61 13.30
CA ARG A 316 17.16 38.13 14.67
C ARG A 316 18.59 38.41 15.10
N CYS A 317 19.57 38.22 14.22
CA CYS A 317 20.96 38.62 14.43
C CYS A 317 21.13 40.14 14.59
N ALA A 318 20.44 40.95 13.76
CA ALA A 318 20.46 42.40 13.87
C ALA A 318 19.84 42.91 15.18
N ARG A 319 18.75 42.29 15.65
CA ARG A 319 18.16 42.59 16.97
C ARG A 319 19.10 42.25 18.12
N ARG A 320 19.79 41.10 18.07
CA ARG A 320 20.82 40.74 19.07
C ARG A 320 21.99 41.72 19.10
N ARG A 321 22.43 42.23 17.94
CA ARG A 321 23.51 43.24 17.86
C ARG A 321 23.11 44.61 18.40
N ARG A 322 21.84 45.00 18.34
CA ARG A 322 21.34 46.27 18.92
C ARG A 322 21.27 46.26 20.45
N GLY A 323 21.34 45.11 21.10
CA GLY A 323 21.31 44.99 22.57
C GLY A 323 22.67 45.00 23.26
N GLY A 324 23.77 45.18 22.53
CA GLY A 324 25.12 45.01 23.07
C GLY A 324 26.12 45.99 22.50
N TYR A 325 25.97 47.27 22.85
CA TYR A 325 27.05 48.23 23.08
C TYR A 325 26.45 49.36 23.92
N ARG A 326 26.70 49.33 25.23
CA ARG A 326 26.56 50.53 26.08
C ARG A 326 27.86 51.31 25.94
N PRO A 327 27.84 52.62 25.64
CA PRO A 327 29.05 53.42 25.69
C PRO A 327 29.57 53.42 27.13
N ILE A 328 30.87 53.15 27.29
CA ILE A 328 31.58 53.24 28.56
C ILE A 328 31.46 54.68 29.06
N THR A 329 30.86 54.88 30.23
CA THR A 329 30.82 56.19 30.89
C THR A 329 32.20 56.55 31.41
N ASP A 330 32.56 57.83 31.35
CA ASP A 330 33.92 58.34 31.66
C ASP A 330 34.46 57.95 33.05
N ALA A 331 33.60 57.48 33.97
CA ALA A 331 33.99 56.94 35.26
C ALA A 331 34.83 55.64 35.20
N GLU A 332 34.78 54.88 34.10
CA GLU A 332 35.54 53.63 33.94
C GLU A 332 36.89 53.82 33.20
N ARG A 333 37.27 55.07 32.87
CA ARG A 333 38.53 55.39 32.19
C ARG A 333 39.70 55.70 33.12
N SER A 334 39.47 55.79 34.42
CA SER A 334 40.45 56.22 35.43
C SER A 334 40.72 55.16 36.49
N LEU A 335 40.96 53.91 36.07
CA LEU A 335 41.60 52.86 36.88
C LEU A 335 42.82 52.31 36.15
#